data_AF-A0A8H5M3T9-F1
#
_entry.id   AF-A0A8H5M3T9-F1
#
_cell.length_a   1.000
_cell.length_b   1.000
_cell.length_c   1.000
_cell.angle_alpha   90.00
_cell.angle_beta   90.00
_cell.angle_gamma   90.00
#
_symmetry.space_group_name_H-M   'P 1'
#
loop_
_entity.id
_entity.type
_entity.pdbx_description
1 polymer ?
#
loop_
_entity_poly.entity_id
_entity_poly.type
_entity_poly.pdbx_seq_one_letter_code
_entity_poly.pdbx_strand_id
1 'polypeptide(L)'
;MTNSIGLCPHIATVLGKDGGGQRLLGKYKSIVGWSVKRYQSVKNTAKRRRIASPSCGTCDLILPRPFACLHCSYTGCWSEGHVLQHLEEEDHPFCVDAKTGSVFCLQCHDFIYDSGLNEVYTASLVTAEEKQTKFQVSDKPREAFKAWVPSEKDTAALEGAVAIPCQGRRGLLNLGQTCFLNVVLQCFAHNPLLRNYFLGDKHNWKQCKLENCTCCEMDKLFSEIYSEDTTPYGPITFLATTWRASAELSGYAQQDAHEFFISALNQIHTTSRGSTNVSCNCIIHSTFAGQLQSDVKCERCANVTSTVDPMLDISLELKGKGGEANAGENTLAACLRRFTQPEKLGPKEYSCGKCGKASHEASKRLSIRTLPPVLSFQFKRFEHKTSDKNSARKIDAPIRFPASVNMAPYTTLAMKDSEKENNGIYTGPEGMYEYDLFAVINHEGKINNGHYTNFARYQDEWCRFDDDKVTPSNLGACLNSPAYMCFYVKRHLDYKPHMTPTYVLARETEAVREKEMEKEKEAARMKEVEDALLATV
;
A
#
# COMPACT_ATOMS: atom_id res chain seq x y z
N MET A 1 38.97 -21.93 -7.15
CA MET A 1 37.98 -22.87 -6.61
C MET A 1 36.71 -22.09 -6.34
N THR A 2 35.80 -22.10 -7.31
CA THR A 2 34.58 -21.29 -7.35
C THR A 2 33.47 -22.02 -6.59
N ASN A 3 33.17 -21.58 -5.37
CA ASN A 3 31.97 -22.01 -4.65
C ASN A 3 30.73 -21.48 -5.40
N SER A 4 29.96 -22.39 -6.00
CA SER A 4 28.64 -22.12 -6.53
C SER A 4 27.70 -21.68 -5.39
N ILE A 5 27.30 -20.41 -5.41
CA ILE A 5 26.33 -19.83 -4.49
C ILE A 5 24.95 -20.48 -4.74
N GLY A 6 24.33 -21.05 -3.70
CA GLY A 6 22.86 -21.07 -3.60
C GLY A 6 22.14 -22.40 -3.35
N LEU A 7 22.75 -23.57 -3.51
CA LEU A 7 22.05 -24.85 -3.34
C LEU A 7 22.63 -25.66 -2.16
N CYS A 8 21.80 -25.91 -1.15
CA CYS A 8 22.16 -26.81 -0.05
C CYS A 8 22.33 -28.25 -0.61
N PRO A 9 23.54 -28.84 -0.55
CA PRO A 9 23.79 -30.17 -1.13
C PRO A 9 22.99 -31.26 -0.40
N HIS A 10 22.68 -31.04 0.88
CA HIS A 10 21.93 -31.97 1.71
C HIS A 10 20.49 -32.13 1.22
N ILE A 11 19.81 -31.02 0.89
CA ILE A 11 18.42 -31.11 0.39
C ILE A 11 18.38 -31.63 -1.04
N ALA A 12 19.34 -31.26 -1.89
CA ALA A 12 19.45 -31.79 -3.25
C ALA A 12 19.60 -33.32 -3.23
N THR A 13 20.42 -33.85 -2.30
CA THR A 13 20.59 -35.29 -2.11
C THR A 13 19.30 -35.99 -1.69
N VAL A 14 18.49 -35.35 -0.83
CA VAL A 14 17.21 -35.94 -0.38
C VAL A 14 16.13 -35.85 -1.46
N LEU A 15 16.12 -34.77 -2.24
CA LEU A 15 15.19 -34.60 -3.36
C LEU A 15 15.54 -35.52 -4.55
N GLY A 16 16.81 -35.87 -4.74
CA GLY A 16 17.26 -36.79 -5.79
C GLY A 16 17.08 -38.29 -5.47
N LYS A 17 16.72 -38.67 -4.23
CA LYS A 17 16.41 -40.06 -3.87
C LYS A 17 14.96 -40.39 -4.16
N ASP A 18 14.72 -41.34 -5.07
CA ASP A 18 13.37 -41.81 -5.43
C ASP A 18 12.60 -42.26 -4.17
N GLY A 19 11.48 -41.58 -3.91
CA GLY A 19 10.59 -41.81 -2.75
C GLY A 19 10.90 -40.97 -1.50
N GLY A 20 12.15 -40.59 -1.25
CA GLY A 20 12.54 -39.74 -0.12
C GLY A 20 12.07 -38.29 -0.29
N GLY A 21 12.35 -37.72 -1.47
CA GLY A 21 11.93 -36.37 -1.82
C GLY A 21 10.41 -36.19 -1.83
N GLN A 22 9.65 -37.18 -2.31
CA GLN A 22 8.18 -37.11 -2.34
C GLN A 22 7.56 -37.08 -0.94
N ARG A 23 8.10 -37.84 0.03
CA ARG A 23 7.62 -37.83 1.41
C ARG A 23 7.91 -36.49 2.09
N LEU A 24 9.12 -35.98 1.91
CA LEU A 24 9.53 -34.69 2.47
C LEU A 24 8.67 -33.55 1.89
N LEU A 25 8.51 -33.50 0.57
CA LEU A 25 7.65 -32.52 -0.10
C LEU A 25 6.18 -32.67 0.30
N GLY A 26 5.66 -33.90 0.43
CA GLY A 26 4.29 -34.14 0.88
C GLY A 26 4.02 -33.58 2.28
N LYS A 27 4.98 -33.75 3.20
CA LYS A 27 4.90 -33.20 4.54
C LYS A 27 5.08 -31.69 4.58
N TYR A 28 6.03 -31.15 3.81
CA TYR A 28 6.21 -29.71 3.59
C TYR A 28 4.91 -29.05 3.14
N LYS A 29 4.27 -29.58 2.07
CA LYS A 29 2.97 -29.11 1.56
C LYS A 29 1.88 -29.15 2.62
N SER A 30 1.88 -30.18 3.47
CA SER A 30 0.91 -30.33 4.56
C SER A 30 1.10 -29.29 5.67
N ILE A 31 2.34 -28.99 6.04
CA ILE A 31 2.69 -27.99 7.06
C ILE A 31 2.38 -26.57 6.57
N VAL A 32 2.79 -26.23 5.35
CA VAL A 32 2.48 -24.92 4.74
C VAL A 32 0.97 -24.75 4.59
N GLY A 33 0.27 -25.79 4.10
CA GLY A 33 -1.19 -25.78 3.97
C GLY A 33 -1.93 -25.68 5.31
N TRP A 34 -1.32 -26.09 6.43
CA TRP A 34 -1.89 -25.91 7.77
C TRP A 34 -2.03 -24.43 8.13
N SER A 35 -1.05 -23.59 7.77
CA SER A 35 -1.09 -22.13 8.02
C SER A 35 -2.33 -21.48 7.38
N VAL A 36 -2.61 -21.83 6.11
CA VAL A 36 -3.81 -21.38 5.39
C VAL A 36 -5.09 -21.87 6.06
N LYS A 37 -5.16 -23.17 6.38
CA LYS A 37 -6.32 -23.80 7.05
C LYS A 37 -6.62 -23.15 8.41
N ARG A 38 -5.58 -22.84 9.19
CA ARG A 38 -5.68 -22.16 10.47
C ARG A 38 -6.20 -20.75 10.31
N TYR A 39 -5.59 -19.96 9.41
CA TYR A 39 -6.01 -18.59 9.15
C TYR A 39 -7.50 -18.50 8.77
N GLN A 40 -8.02 -19.44 7.98
CA GLN A 40 -9.45 -19.50 7.65
C GLN A 40 -10.34 -20.07 8.76
N SER A 41 -9.85 -21.00 9.60
CA SER A 41 -10.59 -21.48 10.77
C SER A 41 -10.81 -20.38 11.82
N VAL A 42 -9.91 -19.39 11.90
CA VAL A 42 -10.07 -18.20 12.76
C VAL A 42 -11.12 -17.26 12.18
N LYS A 43 -11.26 -17.17 10.84
CA LYS A 43 -12.25 -16.32 10.16
C LYS A 43 -13.69 -16.85 10.17
N ASN A 44 -13.90 -18.16 10.18
CA ASN A 44 -15.25 -18.77 10.17
C ASN A 44 -15.68 -19.22 11.58
N THR A 45 -16.36 -18.34 12.32
CA THR A 45 -16.86 -18.59 13.69
C THR A 45 -17.86 -19.74 13.81
N ALA A 46 -18.47 -20.17 12.70
CA ALA A 46 -19.48 -21.23 12.66
C ALA A 46 -18.94 -22.67 12.73
N LYS A 47 -17.62 -22.90 12.61
CA LYS A 47 -17.05 -24.26 12.70
C LYS A 47 -16.73 -24.64 14.15
N ARG A 48 -17.44 -25.66 14.67
CA ARG A 48 -17.29 -26.24 16.02
C ARG A 48 -15.88 -26.72 16.42
N ARG A 49 -14.89 -26.77 15.52
CA ARG A 49 -13.51 -27.17 15.81
C ARG A 49 -12.53 -26.13 15.30
N ARG A 50 -12.03 -25.28 16.20
CA ARG A 50 -10.90 -24.38 15.92
C ARG A 50 -9.63 -25.20 15.79
N ILE A 51 -8.87 -24.99 14.71
CA ILE A 51 -7.51 -25.54 14.62
C ILE A 51 -6.64 -24.77 15.62
N ALA A 52 -6.23 -25.42 16.72
CA ALA A 52 -5.40 -24.82 17.77
C ALA A 52 -3.96 -24.54 17.29
N SER A 53 -3.26 -23.60 17.93
CA SER A 53 -1.83 -23.41 17.66
C SER A 53 -1.10 -24.59 18.27
N PRO A 54 -0.12 -25.19 17.59
CA PRO A 54 0.73 -26.19 18.22
C PRO A 54 1.50 -25.54 19.37
N SER A 55 1.74 -26.30 20.43
CA SER A 55 2.69 -25.95 21.48
C SER A 55 4.08 -26.45 21.10
N CYS A 56 5.11 -25.84 21.68
CA CYS A 56 6.46 -26.39 21.63
C CYS A 56 6.48 -27.74 22.35
N GLY A 57 7.04 -28.77 21.72
CA GLY A 57 7.13 -30.11 22.32
C GLY A 57 8.05 -30.22 23.54
N THR A 58 8.80 -29.15 23.88
CA THR A 58 9.74 -29.12 25.02
C THR A 58 9.28 -28.18 26.12
N CYS A 59 8.90 -26.94 25.79
CA CYS A 59 8.52 -25.92 26.79
C CYS A 59 7.02 -25.61 26.84
N ASP A 60 6.18 -26.34 26.09
CA ASP A 60 4.72 -26.16 25.99
C ASP A 60 4.25 -24.74 25.59
N LEU A 61 5.17 -23.87 25.19
CA LEU A 61 4.86 -22.52 24.72
C LEU A 61 3.97 -22.60 23.47
N ILE A 62 2.84 -21.90 23.49
CA ILE A 62 1.95 -21.79 22.32
C ILE A 62 2.72 -21.08 21.21
N LEU A 63 2.86 -21.73 20.05
CA LEU A 63 3.65 -21.21 18.94
C LEU A 63 2.75 -20.45 17.95
N PRO A 64 2.85 -19.09 17.86
CA PRO A 64 2.23 -18.33 16.79
C PRO A 64 2.96 -18.51 15.45
N ARG A 65 4.26 -18.85 15.50
CA ARG A 65 5.13 -19.18 14.36
C ARG A 65 5.86 -20.51 14.63
N PRO A 66 5.20 -21.65 14.39
CA PRO A 66 5.80 -22.94 14.69
C PRO A 66 6.84 -23.34 13.65
N PHE A 67 8.01 -23.77 14.13
CA PHE A 67 8.95 -24.50 13.31
C PHE A 67 8.65 -25.99 13.45
N ALA A 68 8.37 -26.65 12.33
CA ALA A 68 7.99 -28.05 12.29
C ALA A 68 9.12 -28.88 11.67
N CYS A 69 9.43 -30.01 12.30
CA CYS A 69 10.40 -30.97 11.75
C CYS A 69 9.83 -31.61 10.47
N LEU A 70 10.65 -31.69 9.41
CA LEU A 70 10.24 -32.35 8.17
C LEU A 70 10.29 -33.88 8.27
N HIS A 71 10.89 -34.44 9.32
CA HIS A 71 11.08 -35.88 9.50
C HIS A 71 10.09 -36.51 10.50
N CYS A 72 9.77 -35.85 11.62
CA CYS A 72 8.80 -36.34 12.61
C CYS A 72 7.67 -35.32 12.92
N SER A 73 6.75 -35.63 13.84
CA SER A 73 5.64 -34.73 14.20
C SER A 73 6.02 -33.58 15.14
N TYR A 74 7.29 -33.42 15.49
CA TYR A 74 7.76 -32.43 16.45
C TYR A 74 7.61 -30.99 15.91
N THR A 75 7.17 -30.09 16.80
CA THR A 75 7.14 -28.65 16.60
C THR A 75 7.86 -27.95 17.76
N GLY A 76 8.79 -27.05 17.43
CA GLY A 76 9.62 -26.35 18.42
C GLY A 76 9.54 -24.84 18.29
N CYS A 77 9.87 -24.15 19.38
CA CYS A 77 10.15 -22.71 19.33
C CYS A 77 11.55 -22.46 18.77
N TRP A 78 11.70 -21.34 18.08
CA TRP A 78 12.97 -20.88 17.55
C TRP A 78 13.75 -20.03 18.56
N SER A 79 13.06 -19.22 19.37
CA SER A 79 13.68 -18.27 20.30
C SER A 79 14.58 -18.93 21.33
N GLU A 80 14.10 -20.03 21.93
CA GLU A 80 14.85 -20.82 22.91
C GLU A 80 15.67 -21.94 22.26
N GLY A 81 15.72 -22.02 20.93
CA GLY A 81 16.49 -23.03 20.22
C GLY A 81 15.98 -24.48 20.33
N HIS A 82 14.82 -24.75 20.96
CA HIS A 82 14.32 -26.13 21.15
C HIS A 82 14.13 -26.90 19.84
N VAL A 83 13.78 -26.23 18.74
CA VAL A 83 13.74 -26.92 17.44
C VAL A 83 15.12 -27.34 16.98
N LEU A 84 16.16 -26.53 17.20
CA LEU A 84 17.54 -26.86 16.81
C LEU A 84 18.07 -28.01 17.66
N GLN A 85 17.83 -27.97 18.98
CA GLN A 85 18.16 -29.05 19.89
C GLN A 85 17.51 -30.38 19.45
N HIS A 86 16.22 -30.35 19.10
CA HIS A 86 15.54 -31.54 18.57
C HIS A 86 16.17 -32.06 17.27
N LEU A 87 16.57 -31.16 16.36
CA LEU A 87 17.22 -31.57 15.12
C LEU A 87 18.58 -32.26 15.39
N GLU A 88 19.32 -31.79 16.38
CA GLU A 88 20.61 -32.37 16.82
C GLU A 88 20.43 -33.72 17.54
N GLU A 89 19.49 -33.80 18.48
CA GLU A 89 19.25 -35.01 19.31
C GLU A 89 18.72 -36.19 18.48
N GLU A 90 17.86 -35.91 17.51
CA GLU A 90 17.15 -36.94 16.72
C GLU A 90 17.77 -37.16 15.32
N ASP A 91 18.91 -36.51 15.03
CA ASP A 91 19.58 -36.51 13.72
C ASP A 91 18.61 -36.18 12.55
N HIS A 92 17.76 -35.17 12.77
CA HIS A 92 16.82 -34.67 11.78
C HIS A 92 17.42 -33.48 11.04
N PRO A 93 17.71 -33.57 9.73
CA PRO A 93 18.48 -32.54 9.05
C PRO A 93 17.68 -31.27 8.71
N PHE A 94 16.34 -31.33 8.67
CA PHE A 94 15.52 -30.21 8.18
C PHE A 94 14.29 -29.89 9.04
N CYS A 95 14.05 -28.59 9.22
CA CYS A 95 12.77 -28.05 9.70
C CYS A 95 12.25 -26.95 8.77
N VAL A 96 10.96 -26.64 8.89
CA VAL A 96 10.30 -25.59 8.10
C VAL A 96 9.60 -24.61 9.02
N ASP A 97 9.72 -23.33 8.71
CA ASP A 97 8.84 -22.30 9.28
C ASP A 97 7.47 -22.37 8.60
N ALA A 98 6.45 -22.81 9.34
CA ALA A 98 5.11 -22.95 8.80
C ALA A 98 4.48 -21.63 8.30
N LYS A 99 5.00 -20.47 8.72
CA LYS A 99 4.47 -19.16 8.33
C LYS A 99 5.06 -18.64 7.02
N THR A 100 6.37 -18.79 6.84
CA THR A 100 7.09 -18.25 5.66
C THR A 100 7.40 -19.31 4.61
N GLY A 101 7.33 -20.60 4.96
CA GLY A 101 7.74 -21.69 4.10
C GLY A 101 9.25 -21.89 4.01
N SER A 102 10.05 -21.07 4.69
CA SER A 102 11.51 -21.19 4.68
C SER A 102 11.95 -22.50 5.35
N VAL A 103 12.79 -23.25 4.65
CA VAL A 103 13.37 -24.51 5.14
C VAL A 103 14.75 -24.21 5.72
N PHE A 104 15.01 -24.71 6.93
CA PHE A 104 16.31 -24.61 7.58
C PHE A 104 17.03 -25.96 7.50
N CYS A 105 18.33 -25.93 7.22
CA CYS A 105 19.19 -27.10 7.22
C CYS A 105 20.15 -27.05 8.41
N LEU A 106 20.09 -28.09 9.26
CA LEU A 106 20.98 -28.20 10.42
C LEU A 106 22.45 -28.24 10.01
N GLN A 107 22.79 -29.05 9.01
CA GLN A 107 24.18 -29.25 8.58
C GLN A 107 24.80 -28.01 7.92
N CYS A 108 23.99 -27.17 7.28
CA CYS A 108 24.46 -25.88 6.76
C CYS A 108 24.43 -24.77 7.81
N HIS A 109 23.72 -24.98 8.93
CA HIS A 109 23.33 -23.94 9.87
C HIS A 109 22.72 -22.70 9.19
N ASP A 110 21.98 -22.90 8.11
CA ASP A 110 21.43 -21.83 7.29
C ASP A 110 20.08 -22.22 6.67
N PHE A 111 19.32 -21.20 6.27
CA PHE A 111 18.12 -21.38 5.47
C PHE A 111 18.46 -21.74 4.03
N ILE A 112 17.59 -22.52 3.42
CA ILE A 112 17.72 -22.98 2.06
C ILE A 112 17.01 -21.99 1.13
N TYR A 113 17.77 -21.34 0.26
CA TYR A 113 17.30 -20.34 -0.70
C TYR A 113 17.11 -20.97 -2.09
N ASP A 114 16.25 -21.98 -2.18
CA ASP A 114 15.96 -22.70 -3.43
C ASP A 114 14.69 -22.17 -4.10
N SER A 115 14.78 -21.82 -5.39
CA SER A 115 13.65 -21.31 -6.18
C SER A 115 12.55 -22.36 -6.36
N GLY A 116 12.91 -23.64 -6.48
CA GLY A 116 11.95 -24.75 -6.61
C GLY A 116 11.10 -24.93 -5.35
N LEU A 117 11.70 -24.84 -4.16
CA LEU A 117 10.95 -24.85 -2.90
C LEU A 117 9.99 -23.66 -2.79
N ASN A 118 10.40 -22.47 -3.26
CA ASN A 118 9.54 -21.28 -3.27
C ASN A 118 8.35 -21.42 -4.24
N GLU A 119 8.54 -22.08 -5.39
CA GLU A 119 7.45 -22.42 -6.30
C GLU A 119 6.47 -23.43 -5.65
N VAL A 120 7.00 -24.47 -5.00
CA VAL A 120 6.18 -25.45 -4.27
C VAL A 120 5.40 -24.80 -3.15
N TYR A 121 6.02 -23.88 -2.40
CA TYR A 121 5.37 -23.07 -1.36
C TYR A 121 4.17 -22.30 -1.94
N THR A 122 4.42 -21.52 -2.99
CA THR A 122 3.41 -20.67 -3.63
C THR A 122 2.26 -21.51 -4.19
N ALA A 123 2.56 -22.58 -4.91
CA ALA A 123 1.56 -23.49 -5.45
C ALA A 123 0.72 -24.17 -4.35
N SER A 124 1.34 -24.51 -3.21
CA SER A 124 0.66 -25.13 -2.07
C SER A 124 -0.28 -24.17 -1.36
N LEU A 125 0.13 -22.91 -1.20
CA LEU A 125 -0.74 -21.86 -0.66
C LEU A 125 -1.96 -21.64 -1.55
N VAL A 126 -1.76 -21.42 -2.85
CA VAL A 126 -2.84 -21.21 -3.82
C VAL A 126 -3.81 -22.41 -3.81
N THR A 127 -3.29 -23.63 -3.89
CA THR A 127 -4.11 -24.85 -3.86
C THR A 127 -4.92 -24.98 -2.56
N ALA A 128 -4.31 -24.64 -1.42
CA ALA A 128 -4.99 -24.69 -0.12
C ALA A 128 -6.09 -23.63 0.00
N GLU A 129 -5.85 -22.42 -0.53
CA GLU A 129 -6.84 -21.34 -0.58
C GLU A 129 -8.01 -21.70 -1.50
N GLU A 130 -7.73 -22.22 -2.70
CA GLU A 130 -8.76 -22.61 -3.67
C GLU A 130 -9.73 -23.64 -3.11
N LYS A 131 -9.22 -24.71 -2.48
CA LYS A 131 -10.02 -25.75 -1.84
C LYS A 131 -10.98 -25.22 -0.78
N GLN A 132 -10.72 -24.04 -0.24
CA GLN A 132 -11.52 -23.45 0.83
C GLN A 132 -12.38 -22.26 0.37
N THR A 133 -12.08 -21.67 -0.80
CA THR A 133 -12.91 -20.62 -1.38
C THR A 133 -14.26 -21.16 -1.86
N LYS A 134 -15.37 -20.58 -1.40
CA LYS A 134 -16.75 -20.97 -1.78
C LYS A 134 -17.34 -20.14 -2.93
N PHE A 135 -16.52 -19.35 -3.59
CA PHE A 135 -16.99 -18.39 -4.59
C PHE A 135 -17.27 -19.13 -5.91
N GLN A 136 -18.55 -19.29 -6.24
CA GLN A 136 -19.04 -19.78 -7.52
C GLN A 136 -19.73 -18.62 -8.25
N VAL A 137 -19.13 -18.12 -9.33
CA VAL A 137 -19.71 -17.06 -10.18
C VAL A 137 -20.64 -17.63 -11.24
N SER A 138 -20.55 -18.94 -11.48
CA SER A 138 -21.38 -19.67 -12.43
C SER A 138 -21.58 -21.10 -11.97
N ASP A 139 -22.57 -21.80 -12.54
CA ASP A 139 -22.79 -23.23 -12.33
C ASP A 139 -21.65 -24.11 -12.88
N LYS A 140 -20.70 -23.54 -13.64
CA LYS A 140 -19.49 -24.26 -14.03
C LYS A 140 -18.55 -24.39 -12.83
N PRO A 141 -17.98 -25.58 -12.57
CA PRO A 141 -16.95 -25.73 -11.56
C PRO A 141 -15.77 -24.82 -11.90
N ARG A 142 -15.26 -24.10 -10.91
CA ARG A 142 -14.03 -23.30 -11.05
C ARG A 142 -12.91 -24.21 -11.55
N GLU A 143 -12.21 -23.79 -12.60
CA GLU A 143 -11.02 -24.50 -13.07
C GLU A 143 -10.00 -24.55 -11.93
N ALA A 144 -9.56 -25.76 -11.56
CA ALA A 144 -8.55 -25.93 -10.52
C ALA A 144 -7.24 -25.30 -10.98
N PHE A 145 -6.58 -24.53 -10.11
CA PHE A 145 -5.25 -24.01 -10.39
C PHE A 145 -4.32 -25.15 -10.77
N LYS A 146 -3.82 -25.09 -11.99
CA LYS A 146 -2.69 -25.89 -12.44
C LYS A 146 -1.51 -24.94 -12.47
N ALA A 147 -0.47 -25.26 -11.70
CA ALA A 147 0.80 -24.58 -11.83
C ALA A 147 1.20 -24.60 -13.31
N TRP A 148 1.64 -23.46 -13.82
CA TRP A 148 2.08 -23.38 -15.20
C TRP A 148 3.27 -24.33 -15.37
N VAL A 149 3.12 -25.30 -16.25
CA VAL A 149 4.21 -26.18 -16.68
C VAL A 149 4.63 -25.66 -18.05
N PRO A 150 5.87 -25.18 -18.22
CA PRO A 150 6.34 -24.70 -19.51
C PRO A 150 6.16 -25.80 -20.56
N SER A 151 5.62 -25.44 -21.73
CA SER A 151 5.67 -26.34 -22.89
C SER A 151 7.12 -26.46 -23.38
N GLU A 152 7.45 -27.47 -24.19
CA GLU A 152 8.79 -27.60 -24.78
C GLU A 152 9.25 -26.31 -25.50
N LYS A 153 8.31 -25.59 -26.11
CA LYS A 153 8.54 -24.29 -26.74
C LYS A 153 8.86 -23.20 -25.71
N ASP A 154 8.17 -23.19 -24.58
CA ASP A 154 8.40 -22.22 -23.50
C ASP A 154 9.71 -22.50 -22.77
N THR A 155 10.05 -23.77 -22.55
CA THR A 155 11.34 -24.19 -21.97
C THR A 155 12.49 -23.75 -22.87
N ALA A 156 12.40 -24.00 -24.17
CA ALA A 156 13.42 -23.54 -25.12
C ALA A 156 13.53 -22.00 -25.18
N ALA A 157 12.41 -21.29 -25.03
CA ALA A 157 12.40 -19.84 -24.94
C ALA A 157 13.02 -19.32 -23.64
N LEU A 158 12.80 -20.00 -22.50
CA LEU A 158 13.39 -19.69 -21.21
C LEU A 158 14.88 -20.03 -21.13
N GLU A 159 15.31 -21.16 -21.71
CA GLU A 159 16.73 -21.55 -21.79
C GLU A 159 17.53 -20.62 -22.71
N GLY A 160 16.90 -20.10 -23.76
CA GLY A 160 17.47 -19.06 -24.61
C GLY A 160 17.33 -17.64 -24.04
N ALA A 161 16.60 -17.46 -22.94
CA ALA A 161 16.42 -16.15 -22.32
C ALA A 161 17.65 -15.80 -21.48
N VAL A 162 18.30 -14.69 -21.81
CA VAL A 162 19.35 -14.12 -20.97
C VAL A 162 18.69 -13.53 -19.73
N ALA A 163 19.08 -14.00 -18.55
CA ALA A 163 18.65 -13.41 -17.28
C ALA A 163 19.32 -12.03 -17.13
N ILE A 164 18.62 -11.00 -17.58
CA ILE A 164 19.08 -9.61 -17.47
C ILE A 164 18.84 -9.18 -16.03
N PRO A 165 19.85 -8.61 -15.33
CA PRO A 165 19.61 -8.00 -14.04
C PRO A 165 18.68 -6.80 -14.26
N CYS A 166 17.41 -6.97 -13.88
CA CYS A 166 16.32 -6.01 -13.99
C CYS A 166 16.54 -4.87 -12.97
N GLN A 167 17.62 -4.10 -13.11
CA GLN A 167 18.12 -3.25 -12.02
C GLN A 167 17.27 -1.99 -11.80
N GLY A 168 16.47 -1.55 -12.78
CA GLY A 168 15.64 -0.33 -12.69
C GLY A 168 16.43 0.96 -12.43
N ARG A 169 17.76 0.91 -12.54
CA ARG A 169 18.72 1.97 -12.21
C ARG A 169 19.16 2.68 -13.48
N ARG A 170 18.24 3.40 -14.11
CA ARG A 170 18.52 4.16 -15.35
C ARG A 170 18.27 5.64 -15.12
N GLY A 171 19.24 6.48 -15.48
CA GLY A 171 19.12 7.94 -15.41
C GLY A 171 18.19 8.48 -16.50
N LEU A 172 17.63 9.67 -16.28
CA LEU A 172 16.82 10.36 -17.28
C LEU A 172 17.51 11.64 -17.74
N LEU A 173 17.73 11.80 -19.04
CA LEU A 173 18.40 12.99 -19.58
C LEU A 173 17.61 14.26 -19.22
N ASN A 174 18.33 15.31 -18.82
CA ASN A 174 17.75 16.63 -18.70
C ASN A 174 17.64 17.27 -20.10
N LEU A 175 16.42 17.49 -20.57
CA LEU A 175 16.14 18.05 -21.89
C LEU A 175 15.99 19.59 -21.86
N GLY A 176 16.58 20.24 -20.86
CA GLY A 176 16.57 21.68 -20.65
C GLY A 176 16.29 22.02 -19.19
N GLN A 177 15.01 22.03 -18.82
CA GLN A 177 14.53 22.29 -17.45
C GLN A 177 13.56 21.19 -16.99
N THR A 178 13.84 19.94 -17.36
CA THR A 178 12.92 18.81 -17.14
C THR A 178 13.18 18.04 -15.85
N CYS A 179 14.00 18.57 -14.93
CA CYS A 179 14.31 17.88 -13.67
C CYS A 179 13.05 17.60 -12.82
N PHE A 180 12.06 18.50 -12.81
CA PHE A 180 10.77 18.29 -12.14
C PHE A 180 10.01 17.07 -12.69
N LEU A 181 10.11 16.82 -14.00
CA LEU A 181 9.50 15.68 -14.68
C LEU A 181 10.27 14.40 -14.38
N ASN A 182 11.60 14.47 -14.49
CA ASN A 182 12.49 13.32 -14.28
C ASN A 182 12.31 12.72 -12.88
N VAL A 183 12.26 13.54 -11.82
CA VAL A 183 12.09 13.04 -10.45
C VAL A 183 10.74 12.34 -10.22
N VAL A 184 9.67 12.84 -10.84
CA VAL A 184 8.32 12.26 -10.74
C VAL A 184 8.26 10.95 -11.51
N LEU A 185 8.83 10.88 -12.71
CA LEU A 185 8.93 9.65 -13.48
C LEU A 185 9.75 8.58 -12.76
N GLN A 186 10.85 8.97 -12.10
CA GLN A 186 11.64 8.06 -11.28
C GLN A 186 10.84 7.52 -10.08
N CYS A 187 10.03 8.36 -9.43
CA CYS A 187 9.10 7.93 -8.39
C CYS A 187 8.06 6.92 -8.91
N PHE A 188 7.50 7.14 -10.10
CA PHE A 188 6.59 6.18 -10.72
C PHE A 188 7.28 4.87 -11.09
N ALA A 189 8.49 4.91 -11.66
CA ALA A 189 9.25 3.74 -12.07
C ALA A 189 9.59 2.80 -10.89
N HIS A 190 9.78 3.37 -9.70
CA HIS A 190 10.10 2.64 -8.47
C HIS A 190 8.86 2.31 -7.63
N ASN A 191 7.67 2.74 -8.04
CA ASN A 191 6.42 2.32 -7.41
C ASN A 191 6.10 0.87 -7.83
N PRO A 192 6.05 -0.09 -6.90
CA PRO A 192 5.86 -1.49 -7.23
C PRO A 192 4.51 -1.78 -7.89
N LEU A 193 3.45 -1.03 -7.57
CA LEU A 193 2.12 -1.22 -8.14
C LEU A 193 2.06 -0.76 -9.60
N LEU A 194 2.65 0.40 -9.90
CA LEU A 194 2.75 0.89 -11.28
C LEU A 194 3.67 -0.01 -12.11
N ARG A 195 4.84 -0.36 -11.56
CA ARG A 195 5.79 -1.27 -12.22
C ARG A 195 5.14 -2.59 -12.62
N ASN A 196 4.46 -3.25 -11.69
CA ASN A 196 3.81 -4.54 -11.96
C ASN A 196 2.65 -4.40 -12.95
N TYR A 197 1.99 -3.24 -13.01
CA TYR A 197 0.93 -2.96 -13.97
C TYR A 197 1.46 -2.84 -15.40
N PHE A 198 2.47 -2.00 -15.63
CA PHE A 198 3.02 -1.76 -16.97
C PHE A 198 3.86 -2.94 -17.46
N LEU A 199 4.77 -3.47 -16.64
CA LEU A 199 5.55 -4.67 -17.01
C LEU A 199 4.68 -5.94 -17.11
N GLY A 200 3.49 -5.94 -16.49
CA GLY A 200 2.51 -7.02 -16.60
C GLY A 200 1.62 -6.95 -17.85
N ASP A 201 1.97 -6.11 -18.82
CA ASP A 201 1.25 -5.92 -20.10
C ASP A 201 -0.22 -5.52 -19.93
N LYS A 202 -0.58 -4.87 -18.81
CA LYS A 202 -1.96 -4.41 -18.56
C LYS A 202 -2.34 -3.20 -19.43
N HIS A 203 -1.35 -2.49 -19.95
CA HIS A 203 -1.51 -1.49 -20.99
C HIS A 203 -0.38 -1.64 -22.00
N ASN A 204 -0.69 -2.20 -23.17
CA ASN A 204 0.30 -2.45 -24.22
C ASN A 204 0.31 -1.31 -25.25
N TRP A 205 1.42 -0.58 -25.38
CA TRP A 205 1.53 0.54 -26.31
C TRP A 205 1.35 0.14 -27.79
N LYS A 206 1.68 -1.10 -28.17
CA LYS A 206 1.53 -1.61 -29.55
C LYS A 206 0.08 -1.94 -29.91
N GLN A 207 -0.76 -2.23 -28.90
CA GLN A 207 -2.17 -2.56 -29.08
C GLN A 207 -3.10 -1.38 -28.81
N CYS A 208 -2.61 -0.34 -28.13
CA CYS A 208 -3.39 0.83 -27.84
C CYS A 208 -3.67 1.63 -29.12
N LYS A 209 -4.93 2.04 -29.32
CA LYS A 209 -5.37 2.85 -30.46
C LYS A 209 -5.60 4.31 -30.10
N LEU A 210 -5.34 4.68 -28.84
CA LEU A 210 -5.59 6.03 -28.35
C LEU A 210 -4.43 6.95 -28.79
N GLU A 211 -4.76 8.04 -29.47
CA GLU A 211 -3.77 9.06 -29.84
C GLU A 211 -3.29 9.82 -28.59
N ASN A 212 -2.01 10.21 -28.56
CA ASN A 212 -1.39 10.95 -27.45
C ASN A 212 -1.63 10.28 -26.07
N CYS A 213 -1.53 8.96 -26.01
CA CYS A 213 -1.80 8.18 -24.81
C CYS A 213 -0.64 8.22 -23.81
N THR A 214 -0.83 8.89 -22.67
CA THR A 214 0.18 8.92 -21.60
C THR A 214 0.48 7.54 -21.04
N CYS A 215 -0.50 6.63 -20.99
CA CYS A 215 -0.24 5.23 -20.60
C CYS A 215 0.68 4.49 -21.59
N CYS A 216 0.65 4.81 -22.90
CA CYS A 216 1.59 4.24 -23.86
C CYS A 216 3.01 4.72 -23.59
N GLU A 217 3.16 6.00 -23.25
CA GLU A 217 4.46 6.59 -22.93
C GLU A 217 5.00 6.05 -21.60
N MET A 218 4.13 5.80 -20.61
CA MET A 218 4.51 5.08 -19.39
C MET A 218 4.96 3.65 -19.69
N ASP A 219 4.23 2.89 -20.51
CA ASP A 219 4.60 1.52 -20.89
C ASP A 219 5.98 1.47 -21.59
N LYS A 220 6.24 2.40 -22.51
CA LYS A 220 7.57 2.59 -23.12
C LYS A 220 8.63 2.95 -22.09
N LEU A 221 8.35 3.90 -21.19
CA LEU A 221 9.27 4.32 -20.13
C LEU A 221 9.67 3.14 -19.24
N PHE A 222 8.70 2.32 -18.81
CA PHE A 222 8.98 1.12 -18.02
C PHE A 222 9.82 0.10 -18.80
N SER A 223 9.50 -0.10 -20.09
CA SER A 223 10.29 -0.99 -20.96
C SER A 223 11.75 -0.52 -21.08
N GLU A 224 11.98 0.80 -21.17
CA GLU A 224 13.30 1.40 -21.30
C GLU A 224 14.09 1.43 -19.97
N ILE A 225 13.45 1.76 -18.85
CA ILE A 225 14.13 1.80 -17.53
C ILE A 225 14.58 0.40 -17.08
N TYR A 226 13.80 -0.63 -17.43
CA TYR A 226 14.07 -2.02 -17.06
C TYR A 226 14.69 -2.84 -18.20
N SER A 227 15.22 -2.20 -19.24
CA SER A 227 15.97 -2.85 -20.32
C SER A 227 17.42 -3.17 -19.90
N GLU A 228 18.17 -3.83 -20.77
CA GLU A 228 19.63 -4.06 -20.60
C GLU A 228 20.44 -2.78 -20.68
N ASP A 229 19.88 -1.72 -21.27
CA ASP A 229 20.59 -0.50 -21.57
C ASP A 229 20.72 0.37 -20.31
N THR A 230 21.96 0.64 -19.93
CA THR A 230 22.31 1.45 -18.76
C THR A 230 22.52 2.92 -19.10
N THR A 231 22.52 3.29 -20.39
CA THR A 231 22.71 4.67 -20.81
C THR A 231 21.51 5.53 -20.40
N PRO A 232 21.69 6.81 -20.04
CA PRO A 232 20.56 7.66 -19.66
C PRO A 232 19.48 7.75 -20.75
N TYR A 233 18.22 7.55 -20.37
CA TYR A 233 17.09 7.59 -21.29
C TYR A 233 16.51 9.00 -21.41
N GLY A 234 16.20 9.44 -22.63
CA GLY A 234 15.52 10.72 -22.87
C GLY A 234 14.03 10.51 -23.15
N PRO A 235 13.11 10.82 -22.23
CA PRO A 235 11.67 10.63 -22.42
C PRO A 235 11.03 11.72 -23.31
N ILE A 236 11.55 11.91 -24.52
CA ILE A 236 11.17 13.00 -25.44
C ILE A 236 9.71 12.91 -25.87
N THR A 237 9.25 11.70 -26.23
CA THR A 237 7.86 11.46 -26.66
C THR A 237 6.86 11.60 -25.51
N PHE A 238 7.28 11.24 -24.29
CA PHE A 238 6.51 11.50 -23.09
C PHE A 238 6.33 13.01 -22.88
N LEU A 239 7.42 13.78 -22.89
CA LEU A 239 7.40 15.24 -22.73
C LEU A 239 6.48 15.91 -23.76
N ALA A 240 6.60 15.52 -25.03
CA ALA A 240 5.74 16.05 -26.09
C ALA A 240 4.26 15.70 -25.89
N THR A 241 3.95 14.51 -25.36
CA THR A 241 2.58 14.09 -25.03
C THR A 241 2.03 14.91 -23.87
N THR A 242 2.81 15.12 -22.81
CA THR A 242 2.43 15.98 -21.67
C THR A 242 2.15 17.42 -22.13
N TRP A 243 2.99 18.01 -22.97
CA TRP A 243 2.79 19.37 -23.47
C TRP A 243 1.52 19.53 -24.32
N ARG A 244 1.11 18.47 -25.04
CA ARG A 244 -0.16 18.47 -25.76
C ARG A 244 -1.37 18.31 -24.83
N ALA A 245 -1.21 17.56 -23.75
CA ALA A 245 -2.28 17.28 -22.79
C ALA A 245 -2.52 18.42 -21.81
N SER A 246 -1.49 19.21 -21.46
CA SER A 246 -1.60 20.34 -20.54
C SER A 246 -0.81 21.53 -21.06
N ALA A 247 -1.54 22.59 -21.45
CA ALA A 247 -0.95 23.84 -21.92
C ALA A 247 -0.20 24.60 -20.80
N GLU A 248 -0.62 24.44 -19.54
CA GLU A 248 0.00 25.06 -18.36
C GLU A 248 1.40 24.53 -18.09
N LEU A 249 1.62 23.24 -18.37
CA LEU A 249 2.91 22.57 -18.26
C LEU A 249 3.72 22.61 -19.57
N SER A 250 3.18 23.28 -20.61
CA SER A 250 3.86 23.40 -21.89
C SER A 250 4.90 24.53 -21.86
N GLY A 251 6.03 24.31 -22.53
CA GLY A 251 7.11 25.28 -22.64
C GLY A 251 8.38 24.89 -21.87
N TYR A 252 9.39 25.75 -21.96
CA TYR A 252 10.74 25.49 -21.45
C TYR A 252 10.99 25.98 -20.02
N ALA A 253 9.95 26.48 -19.33
CA ALA A 253 10.07 27.03 -18.00
C ALA A 253 10.10 25.92 -16.93
N GLN A 254 10.80 26.19 -15.82
CA GLN A 254 10.75 25.34 -14.63
C GLN A 254 9.31 25.29 -14.09
N GLN A 255 8.87 24.09 -13.72
CA GLN A 255 7.54 23.84 -13.15
C GLN A 255 7.66 23.17 -11.78
N ASP A 256 6.58 23.23 -11.01
CA ASP A 256 6.52 22.54 -9.71
C ASP A 256 6.32 21.03 -9.91
N ALA A 257 7.15 20.23 -9.24
CA ALA A 257 7.09 18.76 -9.35
C ALA A 257 5.76 18.17 -8.83
N HIS A 258 5.10 18.79 -7.85
CA HIS A 258 3.79 18.33 -7.35
C HIS A 258 2.68 18.62 -8.36
N GLU A 259 2.70 19.78 -8.99
CA GLU A 259 1.75 20.12 -10.06
C GLU A 259 1.87 19.15 -11.24
N PHE A 260 3.11 18.87 -11.67
CA PHE A 260 3.36 17.84 -12.68
C PHE A 260 2.92 16.44 -12.22
N PHE A 261 3.19 16.06 -10.96
CA PHE A 261 2.74 14.79 -10.40
C PHE A 261 1.22 14.63 -10.51
N ILE A 262 0.44 15.60 -10.05
CA ILE A 262 -1.04 15.56 -10.12
C ILE A 262 -1.52 15.55 -11.58
N SER A 263 -0.94 16.38 -12.44
CA SER A 263 -1.27 16.38 -13.87
C SER A 263 -0.98 15.04 -14.54
N ALA A 264 0.16 14.41 -14.25
CA ALA A 264 0.51 13.10 -14.77
C ALA A 264 -0.45 12.01 -14.27
N LEU A 265 -0.84 12.02 -12.99
CA LEU A 265 -1.86 11.10 -12.46
C LEU A 265 -3.19 11.24 -13.20
N ASN A 266 -3.65 12.48 -13.43
CA ASN A 266 -4.89 12.74 -14.15
C ASN A 266 -4.80 12.29 -15.61
N GLN A 267 -3.70 12.57 -16.30
CA GLN A 267 -3.47 12.12 -17.67
C GLN A 267 -3.46 10.59 -17.78
N ILE A 268 -2.73 9.91 -16.90
CA ILE A 268 -2.71 8.43 -16.85
C ILE A 268 -4.12 7.90 -16.56
N HIS A 269 -4.87 8.52 -15.65
CA HIS A 269 -6.26 8.15 -15.37
C HIS A 269 -7.15 8.26 -16.63
N THR A 270 -7.07 9.36 -17.37
CA THR A 270 -7.86 9.58 -18.59
C THR A 270 -7.51 8.56 -19.68
N THR A 271 -6.25 8.14 -19.79
CA THR A 271 -5.79 7.19 -20.82
C THR A 271 -5.75 5.74 -20.36
N SER A 272 -6.19 5.45 -19.13
CA SER A 272 -6.26 4.10 -18.56
C SER A 272 -7.59 3.42 -18.88
N ARG A 273 -7.56 2.08 -19.00
CA ARG A 273 -8.78 1.26 -19.06
C ARG A 273 -9.49 1.29 -17.70
N GLY A 274 -10.82 1.32 -17.69
CA GLY A 274 -11.61 1.22 -16.45
C GLY A 274 -11.98 2.54 -15.76
N SER A 275 -11.77 3.66 -16.45
CA SER A 275 -12.25 4.97 -16.01
C SER A 275 -13.75 5.11 -16.31
N THR A 276 -14.61 4.92 -15.31
CA THR A 276 -16.06 5.21 -15.41
C THR A 276 -16.46 6.29 -14.41
N ASN A 277 -17.50 7.07 -14.74
CA ASN A 277 -18.00 8.16 -13.90
C ASN A 277 -18.67 7.71 -12.58
N VAL A 278 -18.95 6.41 -12.43
CA VAL A 278 -19.66 5.84 -11.27
C VAL A 278 -18.70 5.12 -10.32
N SER A 279 -17.69 4.43 -10.88
CA SER A 279 -16.61 3.81 -10.10
C SER A 279 -15.37 3.64 -10.97
N CYS A 280 -14.24 4.21 -10.57
CA CYS A 280 -13.00 4.07 -11.33
C CYS A 280 -12.12 2.96 -10.74
N ASN A 281 -11.75 2.00 -11.58
CA ASN A 281 -10.80 0.93 -11.24
C ASN A 281 -9.48 1.06 -12.02
N CYS A 282 -9.17 2.26 -12.54
CA CYS A 282 -7.91 2.50 -13.22
C CYS A 282 -6.72 2.31 -12.26
N ILE A 283 -5.51 2.20 -12.84
CA ILE A 283 -4.29 2.00 -12.07
C ILE A 283 -4.03 3.14 -11.08
N ILE A 284 -4.39 4.38 -11.43
CA ILE A 284 -4.19 5.54 -10.56
C ILE A 284 -5.11 5.49 -9.34
N HIS A 285 -6.42 5.33 -9.53
CA HIS A 285 -7.36 5.26 -8.41
C HIS A 285 -7.18 3.99 -7.57
N SER A 286 -6.71 2.88 -8.15
CA SER A 286 -6.38 1.68 -7.37
C SER A 286 -5.08 1.80 -6.58
N THR A 287 -4.18 2.73 -6.94
CA THR A 287 -2.86 2.90 -6.30
C THR A 287 -2.83 4.07 -5.31
N PHE A 288 -3.32 5.25 -5.71
CA PHE A 288 -3.14 6.51 -4.99
C PHE A 288 -4.43 7.06 -4.37
N ALA A 289 -5.61 6.59 -4.79
CA ALA A 289 -6.84 7.19 -4.31
C ALA A 289 -7.23 6.74 -2.91
N GLY A 290 -7.33 7.72 -2.03
CA GLY A 290 -7.92 7.61 -0.71
C GLY A 290 -9.15 8.51 -0.58
N GLN A 291 -9.64 8.61 0.65
CA GLN A 291 -10.74 9.52 1.00
C GLN A 291 -10.44 10.23 2.31
N LEU A 292 -10.66 11.53 2.32
CA LEU A 292 -10.72 12.36 3.52
C LEU A 292 -12.17 12.44 4.01
N GLN A 293 -12.33 12.66 5.31
CA GLN A 293 -13.59 13.05 5.91
C GLN A 293 -13.41 14.40 6.59
N SER A 294 -14.27 15.36 6.25
CA SER A 294 -14.34 16.67 6.88
C SER A 294 -15.57 16.72 7.77
N ASP A 295 -15.34 16.75 9.08
CA ASP A 295 -16.39 16.86 10.09
C ASP A 295 -16.47 18.31 10.56
N VAL A 296 -17.65 18.93 10.39
CA VAL A 296 -17.96 20.26 10.93
C VAL A 296 -18.91 20.10 12.11
N LYS A 297 -18.44 20.42 13.31
CA LYS A 297 -19.19 20.35 14.56
C LYS A 297 -19.66 21.73 14.97
N CYS A 298 -20.97 21.89 15.16
CA CYS A 298 -21.54 23.07 15.78
C CYS A 298 -21.28 23.05 17.29
N GLU A 299 -20.60 24.05 17.84
CA GLU A 299 -20.28 24.07 19.29
C GLU A 299 -21.50 24.33 20.18
N ARG A 300 -22.62 24.78 19.60
CA ARG A 300 -23.85 25.07 20.34
C ARG A 300 -24.77 23.87 20.51
N CYS A 301 -25.03 23.13 19.43
CA CYS A 301 -25.96 21.99 19.44
C CYS A 301 -25.26 20.65 19.29
N ALA A 302 -23.92 20.64 19.23
CA ALA A 302 -23.08 19.47 19.01
C ALA A 302 -23.39 18.69 17.71
N ASN A 303 -24.17 19.25 16.78
CA ASN A 303 -24.47 18.60 15.51
C ASN A 303 -23.21 18.53 14.65
N VAL A 304 -22.88 17.33 14.16
CA VAL A 304 -21.76 17.09 13.26
C VAL A 304 -22.30 16.87 11.84
N THR A 305 -21.77 17.62 10.89
CA THR A 305 -21.98 17.39 9.44
C THR A 305 -20.69 16.87 8.83
N SER A 306 -20.74 15.70 8.20
CA SER A 306 -19.59 15.04 7.60
C SER A 306 -19.66 15.10 6.08
N THR A 307 -18.59 15.55 5.43
CA THR A 307 -18.39 15.45 3.97
C THR A 307 -17.23 14.50 3.67
N VAL A 308 -17.28 13.82 2.52
CA VAL A 308 -16.24 12.86 2.10
C VAL A 308 -15.63 13.36 0.81
N ASP A 309 -14.33 13.60 0.82
CA ASP A 309 -13.59 14.18 -0.29
C ASP A 309 -12.54 13.18 -0.81
N PRO A 310 -12.49 12.90 -2.12
CA PRO A 310 -11.44 12.05 -2.68
C PRO A 310 -10.07 12.72 -2.55
N MET A 311 -9.01 11.93 -2.37
CA MET A 311 -7.63 12.42 -2.32
C MET A 311 -6.69 11.53 -3.14
N LEU A 312 -5.71 12.13 -3.81
CA LEU A 312 -4.58 11.43 -4.44
C LEU A 312 -3.25 11.65 -3.69
N ASP A 313 -3.21 12.68 -2.86
CA ASP A 313 -2.08 13.10 -2.06
C ASP A 313 -2.54 13.90 -0.83
N ILE A 314 -1.61 14.18 0.08
CA ILE A 314 -1.86 15.00 1.27
C ILE A 314 -0.80 16.11 1.34
N SER A 315 -1.24 17.35 1.15
CA SER A 315 -0.41 18.55 1.26
C SER A 315 -0.32 19.05 2.72
N LEU A 316 0.87 18.97 3.30
CA LEU A 316 1.14 19.25 4.70
C LEU A 316 1.77 20.63 4.92
N GLU A 317 1.24 21.36 5.90
CA GLU A 317 1.76 22.67 6.30
C GLU A 317 2.97 22.55 7.22
N LEU A 318 3.91 23.46 7.05
CA LEU A 318 5.15 23.54 7.83
C LEU A 318 5.15 24.78 8.71
N LYS A 319 5.85 24.74 9.86
CA LYS A 319 6.18 25.97 10.60
C LYS A 319 7.46 26.59 10.02
N GLY A 320 7.38 27.84 9.58
CA GLY A 320 8.54 28.64 9.22
C GLY A 320 9.36 29.11 10.44
N LYS A 321 10.63 29.48 10.22
CA LYS A 321 11.56 30.00 11.26
C LYS A 321 11.11 31.26 12.01
N GLY A 322 9.96 31.87 11.66
CA GLY A 322 9.49 33.15 12.20
C GLY A 322 8.45 33.06 13.33
N GLY A 323 7.98 31.86 13.67
CA GLY A 323 7.35 31.58 14.95
C GLY A 323 8.34 30.72 15.73
N GLU A 324 8.71 31.15 16.93
CA GLU A 324 9.67 30.48 17.82
C GLU A 324 9.60 28.95 17.72
N ALA A 325 10.57 28.33 17.04
CA ALA A 325 10.59 26.90 16.84
C ALA A 325 12.00 26.36 17.11
N ASN A 326 12.10 25.55 18.17
CA ASN A 326 13.15 24.56 18.29
C ASN A 326 13.09 23.63 17.07
N ALA A 327 14.25 23.22 16.53
CA ALA A 327 14.42 22.37 15.35
C ALA A 327 13.80 20.94 15.44
N GLY A 328 12.94 20.68 16.43
CA GLY A 328 12.22 19.43 16.68
C GLY A 328 10.75 19.41 16.21
N GLU A 329 10.15 20.53 15.78
CA GLU A 329 8.70 20.56 15.50
C GLU A 329 8.27 20.13 14.08
N ASN A 330 9.12 20.25 13.05
CA ASN A 330 8.76 19.85 11.67
C ASN A 330 9.03 18.35 11.43
N THR A 331 8.33 17.48 12.16
CA THR A 331 8.29 16.03 11.89
C THR A 331 7.08 15.68 11.05
N LEU A 332 7.13 14.62 10.23
CA LEU A 332 5.97 14.13 9.46
C LEU A 332 4.76 13.89 10.38
N ALA A 333 4.99 13.27 11.54
CA ALA A 333 3.95 13.03 12.53
C ALA A 333 3.33 14.33 13.08
N ALA A 334 4.15 15.35 13.37
CA ALA A 334 3.64 16.65 13.81
C ALA A 334 2.84 17.38 12.71
N CYS A 335 3.26 17.26 11.46
CA CYS A 335 2.54 17.82 10.32
C CYS A 335 1.18 17.13 10.13
N LEU A 336 1.13 15.80 10.23
CA LEU A 336 -0.11 15.02 10.16
C LEU A 336 -1.05 15.32 11.34
N ARG A 337 -0.51 15.44 12.57
CA ARG A 337 -1.31 15.86 13.72
C ARG A 337 -1.99 17.20 13.49
N ARG A 338 -1.26 18.19 12.98
CA ARG A 338 -1.80 19.51 12.63
C ARG A 338 -2.84 19.42 11.51
N PHE A 339 -2.56 18.66 10.46
CA PHE A 339 -3.50 18.43 9.36
C PHE A 339 -4.84 17.86 9.86
N THR A 340 -4.80 17.02 10.89
CA THR A 340 -6.01 16.41 11.49
C THR A 340 -6.52 17.08 12.77
N GLN A 341 -5.95 18.24 13.11
CA GLN A 341 -6.34 19.00 14.30
C GLN A 341 -7.65 19.76 14.03
N PRO A 342 -8.56 19.84 15.01
CA PRO A 342 -9.73 20.71 14.89
C PRO A 342 -9.32 22.19 14.76
N GLU A 343 -9.84 22.86 13.74
CA GLU A 343 -9.71 24.30 13.52
C GLU A 343 -11.06 25.00 13.76
N LYS A 344 -11.04 26.20 14.34
CA LYS A 344 -12.27 27.00 14.51
C LYS A 344 -12.58 27.72 13.20
N LEU A 345 -13.80 27.55 12.70
CA LEU A 345 -14.32 28.28 11.56
C LEU A 345 -14.70 29.71 11.98
N GLY A 346 -14.46 30.65 11.07
CA GLY A 346 -14.84 32.04 11.28
C GLY A 346 -16.35 32.23 11.39
N PRO A 347 -16.83 33.30 12.07
CA PRO A 347 -18.25 33.55 12.27
C PRO A 347 -19.08 33.58 10.96
N LYS A 348 -18.49 33.97 9.83
CA LYS A 348 -19.23 34.04 8.54
C LYS A 348 -19.13 32.77 7.68
N GLU A 349 -18.39 31.76 8.12
CA GLU A 349 -18.03 30.59 7.30
C GLU A 349 -18.97 29.40 7.46
N TYR A 350 -19.83 29.41 8.48
CA TYR A 350 -20.74 28.31 8.74
C TYR A 350 -22.11 28.78 9.25
N SER A 351 -23.17 28.17 8.72
CA SER A 351 -24.55 28.33 9.19
C SER A 351 -25.11 26.96 9.55
N CYS A 352 -25.48 26.78 10.81
CA CYS A 352 -26.00 25.50 11.29
C CYS A 352 -27.47 25.34 10.91
N GLY A 353 -27.77 24.38 10.03
CA GLY A 353 -29.13 24.07 9.59
C GLY A 353 -30.11 23.70 10.72
N LYS A 354 -29.62 23.13 11.83
CA LYS A 354 -30.45 22.81 13.02
C LYS A 354 -30.75 24.01 13.92
N CYS A 355 -29.85 25.00 13.97
CA CYS A 355 -30.02 26.16 14.86
C CYS A 355 -30.69 27.35 14.17
N GLY A 356 -30.76 27.35 12.82
CA GLY A 356 -31.46 28.37 12.03
C GLY A 356 -30.89 29.79 12.13
N LYS A 357 -29.73 29.98 12.77
CA LYS A 357 -29.07 31.28 12.96
C LYS A 357 -27.73 31.29 12.23
N ALA A 358 -27.49 32.38 11.49
CA ALA A 358 -26.20 32.66 10.89
C ALA A 358 -25.17 32.99 11.98
N SER A 359 -23.96 32.47 11.83
CA SER A 359 -22.76 32.86 12.57
C SER A 359 -22.65 32.40 14.04
N HIS A 360 -22.21 31.16 14.22
CA HIS A 360 -21.73 30.65 15.52
C HIS A 360 -20.40 29.92 15.36
N GLU A 361 -19.62 29.85 16.45
CA GLU A 361 -18.38 29.08 16.51
C GLU A 361 -18.67 27.61 16.14
N ALA A 362 -17.99 27.15 15.09
CA ALA A 362 -17.99 25.76 14.67
C ALA A 362 -16.55 25.30 14.57
N SER A 363 -16.29 24.02 14.86
CA SER A 363 -14.99 23.41 14.63
C SER A 363 -15.05 22.52 13.40
N LYS A 364 -14.06 22.64 12.52
CA LYS A 364 -13.85 21.75 11.39
C LYS A 364 -12.66 20.86 11.68
N ARG A 365 -12.75 19.59 11.34
CA ARG A 365 -11.65 18.63 11.46
C ARG A 365 -11.57 17.76 10.22
N LEU A 366 -10.36 17.57 9.72
CA LEU A 366 -10.07 16.59 8.68
C LEU A 366 -9.54 15.30 9.30
N SER A 367 -9.96 14.16 8.75
CA SER A 367 -9.41 12.84 9.09
C SER A 367 -9.36 11.95 7.86
N ILE A 368 -8.51 10.92 7.89
CA ILE A 368 -8.40 9.99 6.76
C ILE A 368 -9.46 8.90 6.90
N ARG A 369 -10.42 8.87 5.98
CA ARG A 369 -11.48 7.85 5.96
C ARG A 369 -11.01 6.55 5.33
N THR A 370 -10.33 6.65 4.19
CA THR A 370 -9.83 5.50 3.42
C THR A 370 -8.38 5.77 3.02
N LEU A 371 -7.48 4.88 3.44
CA LEU A 371 -6.06 4.96 3.08
C LEU A 371 -5.78 4.30 1.72
N PRO A 372 -5.02 4.95 0.82
CA PRO A 372 -4.60 4.35 -0.45
C PRO A 372 -3.44 3.36 -0.25
N PRO A 373 -3.22 2.41 -1.16
CA PRO A 373 -2.03 1.56 -1.17
C PRO A 373 -0.70 2.33 -1.21
N VAL A 374 -0.68 3.50 -1.86
CA VAL A 374 0.47 4.41 -1.89
C VAL A 374 0.05 5.79 -1.41
N LEU A 375 0.71 6.26 -0.36
CA LEU A 375 0.56 7.60 0.19
C LEU A 375 1.61 8.53 -0.41
N SER A 376 1.14 9.69 -0.86
CA SER A 376 1.97 10.77 -1.39
C SER A 376 1.82 11.98 -0.47
N PHE A 377 2.91 12.43 0.15
CA PHE A 377 2.93 13.63 0.98
C PHE A 377 3.67 14.74 0.26
N GLN A 378 3.04 15.89 0.12
CA GLN A 378 3.69 17.13 -0.31
C GLN A 378 3.91 18.01 0.91
N PHE A 379 5.11 18.55 1.07
CA PHE A 379 5.36 19.57 2.09
C PHE A 379 5.21 20.96 1.46
N LYS A 380 4.25 21.76 1.94
CA LYS A 380 3.99 23.13 1.45
C LYS A 380 5.13 24.07 1.84
N ARG A 381 6.24 24.01 1.09
CA ARG A 381 7.45 24.79 1.34
C ARG A 381 7.35 26.23 0.83
N PHE A 382 6.28 26.63 0.17
CA PHE A 382 6.13 27.96 -0.42
C PHE A 382 4.95 28.70 0.21
N GLU A 383 5.25 29.80 0.91
CA GLU A 383 4.24 30.66 1.52
C GLU A 383 4.15 31.98 0.75
N HIS A 384 2.93 32.43 0.45
CA HIS A 384 2.65 33.78 -0.04
C HIS A 384 2.13 34.62 1.13
N LYS A 385 2.86 35.67 1.54
CA LYS A 385 2.32 36.62 2.52
C LYS A 385 1.33 37.56 1.84
N THR A 386 0.13 37.66 2.41
CA THR A 386 -1.01 38.42 1.88
C THR A 386 -0.73 39.91 1.68
N SER A 387 0.31 40.46 2.33
CA SER A 387 0.68 41.87 2.24
C SER A 387 1.53 42.23 1.02
N ASP A 388 2.18 41.25 0.36
CA ASP A 388 3.10 41.55 -0.75
C ASP A 388 3.19 40.38 -1.73
N LYS A 389 2.49 40.49 -2.87
CA LYS A 389 2.38 39.45 -3.91
C LYS A 389 3.74 39.03 -4.51
N ASN A 390 4.77 39.85 -4.36
CA ASN A 390 6.14 39.57 -4.81
C ASN A 390 7.04 38.88 -3.77
N SER A 391 6.54 38.57 -2.57
CA SER A 391 7.34 38.05 -1.45
C SER A 391 7.09 36.56 -1.13
N ALA A 392 6.87 35.72 -2.15
CA ALA A 392 6.81 34.28 -1.96
C ALA A 392 8.12 33.79 -1.30
N ARG A 393 8.02 33.10 -0.16
CA ARG A 393 9.19 32.66 0.62
C ARG A 393 9.24 31.15 0.72
N LYS A 394 10.43 30.58 0.45
CA LYS A 394 10.71 29.16 0.67
C LYS A 394 10.96 28.87 2.15
N ILE A 395 10.37 27.80 2.66
CA ILE A 395 10.65 27.23 3.96
C ILE A 395 11.74 26.18 3.78
N ASP A 396 12.99 26.59 4.02
CA ASP A 396 14.16 25.70 4.02
C ASP A 396 14.35 24.95 5.35
N ALA A 397 13.34 24.97 6.24
CA ALA A 397 13.42 24.21 7.48
C ALA A 397 13.53 22.70 7.17
N PRO A 398 14.45 21.97 7.82
CA PRO A 398 14.56 20.53 7.64
C PRO A 398 13.30 19.85 8.16
N ILE A 399 12.88 18.78 7.50
CA ILE A 399 11.72 17.98 7.89
C ILE A 399 12.23 16.60 8.26
N ARG A 400 11.85 16.11 9.44
CA ARG A 400 12.18 14.73 9.84
C ARG A 400 11.02 13.82 9.48
N PHE A 401 11.28 12.87 8.60
CA PHE A 401 10.32 11.84 8.19
C PHE A 401 10.94 10.46 8.47
N PRO A 402 10.16 9.48 8.94
CA PRO A 402 10.69 8.16 9.27
C PRO A 402 10.76 7.25 8.04
N ALA A 403 11.53 6.17 8.11
CA ALA A 403 11.53 5.14 7.05
C ALA A 403 10.20 4.37 7.00
N SER A 404 9.50 4.26 8.13
CA SER A 404 8.20 3.62 8.24
C SER A 404 7.25 4.49 9.05
N VAL A 405 5.98 4.55 8.65
CA VAL A 405 4.95 5.35 9.31
C VAL A 405 3.71 4.52 9.58
N ASN A 406 3.16 4.67 10.78
CA ASN A 406 1.84 4.13 11.14
C ASN A 406 0.80 5.25 11.00
N MET A 407 -0.18 5.03 10.14
CA MET A 407 -1.22 6.02 9.82
C MET A 407 -2.48 5.91 10.68
N ALA A 408 -2.59 4.89 11.54
CA ALA A 408 -3.78 4.64 12.36
C ALA A 408 -4.26 5.90 13.12
N PRO A 409 -3.37 6.66 13.80
CA PRO A 409 -3.79 7.81 14.62
C PRO A 409 -4.47 8.94 13.83
N TYR A 410 -4.29 8.98 12.51
CA TYR A 410 -4.81 10.03 11.63
C TYR A 410 -6.10 9.62 10.92
N THR A 411 -6.60 8.40 11.19
CA THR A 411 -7.80 7.86 10.55
C THR A 411 -9.07 8.19 11.32
N THR A 412 -10.18 8.34 10.61
CA THR A 412 -11.50 8.59 11.21
C THR A 412 -11.88 7.51 12.24
N LEU A 413 -11.54 6.24 11.96
CA LEU A 413 -11.90 5.12 12.82
C LEU A 413 -11.20 5.19 14.18
N ALA A 414 -9.88 5.40 14.18
CA ALA A 414 -9.09 5.51 15.41
C ALA A 414 -9.44 6.78 16.21
N MET A 415 -9.70 7.90 15.52
CA MET A 415 -10.09 9.14 16.19
C MET A 415 -11.44 8.99 16.92
N LYS A 416 -12.42 8.30 16.33
CA LYS A 416 -13.71 8.03 16.98
C LYS A 416 -13.61 7.09 18.18
N ASP A 417 -12.67 6.14 18.16
CA ASP A 417 -12.40 5.23 19.27
C ASP A 417 -11.77 5.99 20.45
N SER A 418 -10.84 6.91 20.18
CA SER A 418 -10.20 7.74 21.22
C SER A 418 -11.15 8.71 21.93
N GLU A 419 -12.23 9.14 21.28
CA GLU A 419 -13.20 10.11 21.84
C GLU A 419 -14.33 9.45 22.62
N LYS A 420 -14.58 8.15 22.42
CA LYS A 420 -15.59 7.38 23.15
C LYS A 420 -14.86 6.46 24.12
N GLU A 421 -14.67 6.93 25.35
CA GLU A 421 -14.10 6.10 26.43
C GLU A 421 -14.69 4.68 26.41
N ASN A 422 -13.85 3.71 26.02
CA ASN A 422 -14.03 2.29 26.28
C ASN A 422 -15.16 1.54 25.54
N ASN A 423 -15.53 1.92 24.32
CA ASN A 423 -16.40 1.08 23.49
C ASN A 423 -15.58 0.36 22.42
N GLY A 424 -14.68 -0.56 22.82
CA GLY A 424 -13.64 -1.18 21.99
C GLY A 424 -14.01 -1.45 20.53
N ILE A 425 -13.88 -0.43 19.68
CA ILE A 425 -14.08 -0.55 18.25
C ILE A 425 -12.80 -1.21 17.74
N TYR A 426 -12.93 -2.42 17.21
CA TYR A 426 -11.80 -3.07 16.58
C TYR A 426 -11.34 -2.25 15.38
N THR A 427 -10.23 -1.52 15.54
CA THR A 427 -9.65 -0.65 14.51
C THR A 427 -8.91 -1.44 13.42
N GLY A 428 -8.90 -2.77 13.49
CA GLY A 428 -8.13 -3.62 12.56
C GLY A 428 -6.73 -3.94 13.08
N PRO A 429 -6.01 -4.86 12.42
CA PRO A 429 -4.63 -5.16 12.77
C PRO A 429 -3.71 -3.98 12.46
N GLU A 430 -2.67 -3.78 13.26
CA GLU A 430 -1.72 -2.67 13.12
C GLU A 430 -1.07 -2.62 11.71
N GLY A 431 -0.77 -3.78 11.13
CA GLY A 431 -0.21 -3.90 9.78
C GLY A 431 -1.08 -3.30 8.66
N MET A 432 -2.36 -3.03 8.91
CA MET A 432 -3.24 -2.34 7.95
C MET A 432 -2.88 -0.86 7.79
N TYR A 433 -2.14 -0.29 8.73
CA TYR A 433 -1.80 1.13 8.82
C TYR A 433 -0.31 1.40 8.63
N GLU A 434 0.51 0.36 8.46
CA GLU A 434 1.95 0.47 8.28
C GLU A 434 2.32 0.72 6.82
N TYR A 435 3.16 1.74 6.61
CA TYR A 435 3.72 2.06 5.32
C TYR A 435 5.23 2.22 5.41
N ASP A 436 5.91 1.86 4.32
CA ASP A 436 7.34 1.99 4.14
C ASP A 436 7.67 3.02 3.06
N LEU A 437 8.64 3.87 3.36
CA LEU A 437 9.17 4.86 2.44
C LEU A 437 9.87 4.15 1.28
N PHE A 438 9.54 4.51 0.05
CA PHE A 438 10.20 3.99 -1.14
C PHE A 438 10.72 5.07 -2.08
N ALA A 439 10.24 6.31 -2.01
CA ALA A 439 10.79 7.41 -2.80
C ALA A 439 10.66 8.77 -2.09
N VAL A 440 11.60 9.68 -2.37
CA VAL A 440 11.65 11.05 -1.87
C VAL A 440 12.11 11.98 -2.98
N ILE A 441 11.27 12.96 -3.31
CA ILE A 441 11.65 14.06 -4.20
C ILE A 441 12.17 15.20 -3.33
N ASN A 442 13.33 15.73 -3.71
CA ASN A 442 14.00 16.86 -3.06
C ASN A 442 13.96 18.09 -3.95
N HIS A 443 13.97 19.27 -3.31
CA HIS A 443 14.08 20.54 -4.02
C HIS A 443 15.14 21.45 -3.39
N GLU A 444 16.21 21.68 -4.14
CA GLU A 444 17.31 22.57 -3.78
C GLU A 444 17.19 23.89 -4.58
N GLY A 445 17.59 25.02 -3.99
CA GLY A 445 17.48 26.34 -4.64
C GLY A 445 16.23 27.14 -4.25
N LYS A 446 15.96 28.20 -5.00
CA LYS A 446 14.90 29.20 -4.75
C LYS A 446 13.59 28.81 -5.45
N ILE A 447 12.51 29.53 -5.15
CA ILE A 447 11.17 29.27 -5.74
C ILE A 447 11.19 29.34 -7.27
N ASN A 448 11.87 30.35 -7.84
CA ASN A 448 11.89 30.59 -9.29
C ASN A 448 13.11 29.98 -9.99
N ASN A 449 14.03 29.38 -9.23
CA ASN A 449 15.25 28.77 -9.77
C ASN A 449 15.75 27.72 -8.79
N GLY A 450 15.38 26.47 -9.05
CA GLY A 450 15.78 25.33 -8.25
C GLY A 450 16.07 24.10 -9.07
N HIS A 451 16.46 23.03 -8.38
CA HIS A 451 16.77 21.73 -8.97
C HIS A 451 16.12 20.63 -8.16
N TYR A 452 15.48 19.71 -8.88
CA TYR A 452 14.84 18.55 -8.27
C TYR A 452 15.74 17.32 -8.39
N THR A 453 15.88 16.59 -7.29
CA THR A 453 16.53 15.28 -7.28
C THR A 453 15.63 14.25 -6.59
N ASN A 454 15.85 12.96 -6.85
CA ASN A 454 15.04 11.89 -6.28
C ASN A 454 15.91 10.85 -5.56
N PHE A 455 15.47 10.39 -4.40
CA PHE A 455 15.93 9.13 -3.82
C PHE A 455 14.84 8.08 -4.03
N ALA A 456 15.20 6.92 -4.55
CA ALA A 456 14.27 5.79 -4.60
C ALA A 456 14.92 4.50 -4.11
N ARG A 457 14.09 3.66 -3.50
CA ARG A 457 14.44 2.34 -3.02
C ARG A 457 14.20 1.32 -4.12
N TYR A 458 15.20 0.50 -4.37
CA TYR A 458 15.09 -0.69 -5.21
C TYR A 458 15.50 -1.88 -4.35
N GLN A 459 14.56 -2.80 -4.09
CA GLN A 459 14.74 -3.88 -3.11
C GLN A 459 15.13 -3.31 -1.73
N ASP A 460 16.34 -3.58 -1.23
CA ASP A 460 16.87 -3.05 0.03
C ASP A 460 17.93 -1.96 -0.16
N GLU A 461 18.21 -1.56 -1.40
CA GLU A 461 19.20 -0.54 -1.73
C GLU A 461 18.53 0.80 -2.05
N TRP A 462 19.23 1.88 -1.73
CA TRP A 462 18.80 3.24 -2.06
C TRP A 462 19.67 3.80 -3.16
N CYS A 463 19.07 4.48 -4.13
CA CYS A 463 19.76 5.19 -5.19
C CYS A 463 19.33 6.66 -5.21
N ARG A 464 20.26 7.56 -5.51
CA ARG A 464 20.00 8.98 -5.80
C ARG A 464 20.02 9.17 -7.32
N PHE A 465 18.93 9.74 -7.83
CA PHE A 465 18.70 10.07 -9.22
C PHE A 465 18.77 11.60 -9.36
N ASP A 466 19.75 12.05 -10.14
CA ASP A 466 20.05 13.43 -10.42
C ASP A 466 20.15 13.57 -11.94
N ASP A 467 18.98 13.66 -12.58
CA ASP A 467 18.80 13.52 -14.03
C ASP A 467 19.50 12.26 -14.59
N ASP A 468 20.55 12.44 -15.39
CA ASP A 468 21.30 11.39 -16.06
C ASP A 468 22.19 10.59 -15.08
N LYS A 469 22.47 11.16 -13.90
CA LYS A 469 23.36 10.57 -12.91
C LYS A 469 22.58 9.74 -11.90
N VAL A 470 22.87 8.45 -11.89
CA VAL A 470 22.39 7.51 -10.86
C VAL A 470 23.55 7.15 -9.95
N THR A 471 23.40 7.40 -8.65
CA THR A 471 24.45 7.13 -7.65
C THR A 471 23.92 6.25 -6.53
N PRO A 472 24.64 5.19 -6.11
CA PRO A 472 24.29 4.42 -4.92
C PRO A 472 24.23 5.33 -3.68
N SER A 473 23.28 5.06 -2.81
CA SER A 473 23.05 5.80 -1.57
C SER A 473 22.59 4.87 -0.45
N ASN A 474 22.25 5.44 0.70
CA ASN A 474 21.70 4.72 1.83
C ASN A 474 20.49 5.47 2.42
N LEU A 475 19.74 4.75 3.26
CA LEU A 475 18.55 5.29 3.93
C LEU A 475 18.87 6.55 4.75
N GLY A 476 20.00 6.58 5.46
CA GLY A 476 20.41 7.74 6.28
C GLY A 476 20.57 9.03 5.45
N ALA A 477 21.19 8.93 4.28
CA ALA A 477 21.33 10.06 3.35
C ALA A 477 19.96 10.52 2.81
N CYS A 478 19.07 9.58 2.48
CA CYS A 478 17.70 9.87 2.08
C CYS A 478 16.92 10.61 3.19
N LEU A 479 16.95 10.13 4.44
CA LEU A 479 16.21 10.72 5.56
C LEU A 479 16.71 12.12 5.96
N ASN A 480 17.96 12.47 5.65
CA ASN A 480 18.54 13.79 5.91
C ASN A 480 18.44 14.77 4.72
N SER A 481 17.82 14.35 3.62
CA SER A 481 17.70 15.16 2.40
C SER A 481 16.61 16.24 2.49
N PRO A 482 16.67 17.31 1.67
CA PRO A 482 15.71 18.41 1.69
C PRO A 482 14.39 18.01 1.01
N ALA A 483 13.63 17.11 1.65
CA ALA A 483 12.43 16.50 1.12
C ALA A 483 11.36 17.53 0.75
N TYR A 484 10.92 17.51 -0.49
CA TYR A 484 9.77 18.24 -1.02
C TYR A 484 8.53 17.35 -1.04
N MET A 485 8.67 16.10 -1.49
CA MET A 485 7.63 15.08 -1.43
C MET A 485 8.16 13.75 -0.92
N CYS A 486 7.34 13.01 -0.17
CA CYS A 486 7.64 11.66 0.27
C CYS A 486 6.57 10.68 -0.20
N PHE A 487 7.00 9.51 -0.66
CA PHE A 487 6.11 8.44 -1.12
C PHE A 487 6.30 7.19 -0.27
N TYR A 488 5.17 6.70 0.24
CA TYR A 488 5.10 5.57 1.14
C TYR A 488 4.19 4.50 0.55
N VAL A 489 4.65 3.25 0.52
CA VAL A 489 3.85 2.11 0.06
C VAL A 489 3.40 1.29 1.26
N LYS A 490 2.17 0.80 1.23
CA LYS A 490 1.62 -0.03 2.30
C LYS A 490 2.46 -1.31 2.43
N ARG A 491 2.92 -1.62 3.64
CA ARG A 491 3.77 -2.79 3.92
C ARG A 491 3.04 -4.10 3.61
N HIS A 492 1.74 -4.13 3.90
CA HIS A 492 0.88 -5.27 3.65
C HIS A 492 -0.27 -4.87 2.73
N LEU A 493 -0.18 -5.28 1.46
CA LEU A 493 -1.28 -5.23 0.51
C LEU A 493 -2.20 -6.41 0.79
N ASP A 494 -3.02 -6.29 1.83
CA ASP A 494 -3.98 -7.34 2.16
C ASP A 494 -4.98 -7.52 1.00
N TYR A 495 -5.18 -8.76 0.54
CA TYR A 495 -6.37 -9.14 -0.23
C TYR A 495 -7.59 -8.96 0.67
N LYS A 496 -8.20 -7.76 0.65
CA LYS A 496 -9.31 -7.29 1.51
C LYS A 496 -9.95 -8.40 2.36
N PRO A 497 -9.36 -8.75 3.51
CA PRO A 497 -9.82 -9.89 4.30
C PRO A 497 -10.88 -9.47 5.32
N HIS A 498 -11.20 -8.17 5.38
CA HIS A 498 -12.00 -7.52 6.42
C HIS A 498 -12.92 -6.41 5.89
N MET A 499 -13.14 -6.29 4.58
CA MET A 499 -14.24 -5.45 4.09
C MET A 499 -15.51 -6.29 4.01
N THR A 500 -16.49 -5.97 4.86
CA THR A 500 -17.88 -6.34 4.61
C THR A 500 -18.22 -5.81 3.21
N PRO A 501 -18.58 -6.67 2.24
CA PRO A 501 -18.81 -6.21 0.87
C PRO A 501 -19.81 -5.06 0.84
N THR A 502 -19.60 -4.08 -0.04
CA THR A 502 -20.46 -2.88 -0.11
C THR A 502 -21.94 -3.20 -0.26
N TYR A 503 -22.28 -4.32 -0.91
CA TYR A 503 -23.67 -4.78 -1.03
C TYR A 503 -24.23 -5.38 0.28
N VAL A 504 -23.38 -5.94 1.15
CA VAL A 504 -23.77 -6.43 2.49
C VAL A 504 -23.99 -5.24 3.42
N LEU A 505 -23.08 -4.26 3.40
CA LEU A 505 -23.28 -3.00 4.12
C LEU A 505 -24.53 -2.27 3.63
N ALA A 506 -24.74 -2.19 2.31
CA ALA A 506 -25.94 -1.59 1.71
C ALA A 506 -27.22 -2.31 2.17
N ARG A 507 -27.25 -3.65 2.13
CA ARG A 507 -28.36 -4.46 2.63
C ARG A 507 -28.61 -4.29 4.13
N GLU A 508 -27.56 -4.21 4.93
CA GLU A 508 -27.69 -3.99 6.38
C GLU A 508 -28.24 -2.59 6.66
N THR A 509 -27.77 -1.56 5.95
CA THR A 509 -28.35 -0.20 6.06
C THR A 509 -29.78 -0.10 5.54
N GLU A 510 -30.13 -0.81 4.46
CA GLU A 510 -31.50 -0.88 3.94
C GLU A 510 -32.41 -1.61 4.94
N ALA A 511 -31.98 -2.75 5.48
CA ALA A 511 -32.74 -3.48 6.49
C ALA A 511 -32.92 -2.70 7.80
N VAL A 512 -31.94 -1.87 8.19
CA VAL A 512 -32.07 -0.96 9.33
C VAL A 512 -33.09 0.13 9.02
N ARG A 513 -33.03 0.76 7.83
CA ARG A 513 -34.02 1.76 7.39
C ARG A 513 -35.44 1.20 7.30
N GLU A 514 -35.59 -0.03 6.80
CA GLU A 514 -36.90 -0.70 6.73
C GLU A 514 -37.48 -0.95 8.12
N LYS A 515 -36.65 -1.42 9.07
CA LYS A 515 -37.08 -1.60 10.47
C LYS A 515 -37.44 -0.29 11.16
N GLU A 516 -36.72 0.79 10.88
CA GLU A 516 -37.07 2.13 11.40
C GLU A 516 -38.40 2.61 10.84
N MET A 517 -38.62 2.47 9.53
CA MET A 517 -39.91 2.80 8.89
C MET A 517 -41.08 1.95 9.43
N GLU A 518 -40.88 0.65 9.70
CA GLU A 518 -41.90 -0.20 10.30
C GLU A 518 -42.24 0.23 11.72
N LYS A 519 -41.24 0.57 12.54
CA LYS A 519 -41.46 1.09 13.90
C LYS A 519 -42.21 2.42 13.90
N GLU A 520 -41.91 3.33 12.96
CA GLU A 520 -42.64 4.58 12.82
C GLU A 520 -44.11 4.35 12.42
N LYS A 521 -44.37 3.40 11.50
CA LYS A 521 -45.74 3.02 11.13
C LYS A 521 -46.50 2.38 12.29
N GLU A 522 -45.85 1.53 13.07
CA GLU A 522 -46.48 0.89 14.23
C GLU A 522 -46.77 1.90 15.34
N ALA A 523 -45.85 2.84 15.60
CA ALA A 523 -46.07 3.94 16.53
C ALA A 523 -47.21 4.86 16.08
N ALA A 524 -47.31 5.17 14.78
CA ALA A 524 -48.41 5.93 14.21
C ALA A 524 -49.76 5.21 14.39
N ARG A 525 -49.80 3.90 14.12
CA ARG A 525 -51.02 3.09 14.31
C ARG A 525 -51.43 3.00 15.78
N MET A 526 -50.47 2.84 16.70
CA MET A 526 -50.75 2.85 18.15
C MET A 526 -51.30 4.19 18.60
N LYS A 527 -50.78 5.29 18.07
CA LYS A 527 -51.28 6.63 18.34
C LYS A 527 -52.71 6.83 17.82
N GLU A 528 -53.02 6.37 16.60
CA GLU A 528 -54.39 6.42 16.07
C GLU A 528 -55.38 5.61 16.92
N VAL A 529 -54.95 4.45 17.44
CA VAL A 529 -55.77 3.64 18.35
C VAL A 529 -55.98 4.35 19.69
N GLU A 530 -54.95 4.98 20.24
CA GLU A 530 -55.03 5.77 21.48
C GLU A 530 -55.94 6.99 21.31
N ASP A 531 -55.79 7.73 20.20
CA ASP A 531 -56.64 8.88 19.85
C ASP A 531 -58.11 8.44 19.64
N ALA A 532 -58.35 7.28 19.03
CA ALA A 532 -59.70 6.72 18.86
C ALA A 532 -60.32 6.26 20.20
N LEU A 533 -59.55 5.67 21.10
CA LEU A 533 -59.98 5.31 22.45
C LEU A 533 -60.33 6.56 23.28
N LEU A 534 -59.50 7.60 23.19
CA LEU A 534 -59.74 8.90 23.84
C LEU A 534 -60.96 9.62 23.27
N ALA A 535 -61.29 9.43 22.00
CA ALA A 535 -62.50 10.00 21.38
C ALA A 535 -63.80 9.24 21.74
N THR A 536 -63.70 8.05 22.34
CA THR A 536 -64.85 7.24 22.82
C THR A 536 -65.15 7.41 24.32
N VAL A 537 -64.34 8.18 25.03
CA VAL A 537 -64.58 8.65 26.41
C VAL A 537 -65.10 10.07 26.36
#